data_AF-A0A544VQC0-F1
#
_entry.id   AF-A0A544VQC0-F1
#
_cell.length_a   1.000
_cell.length_b   1.000
_cell.length_c   1.000
_cell.angle_alpha   90.00
_cell.angle_beta   90.00
_cell.angle_gamma   90.00
#
_symmetry.space_group_name_H-M   'P 1'
#
loop_
_entity.id
_entity.type
_entity.pdbx_description
1 polymer ?
#
loop_
_entity_poly.entity_id
_entity_poly.type
_entity_poly.pdbx_seq_one_letter_code
_entity_poly.pdbx_strand_id
1 'polypeptide(L)'
;MSRPVSLGIDLGTSELKAILMDLDGQVLAHAGVRLSVSRRHSGWSEQAPEDWWQACLQALTQLRGHAAFAHVACIGLSGQMHGAVLLGADNRVLYPAILWDDSRAIAEAEQLGAT
;
A
#
# COMPACT_ATOMS: atom_id res chain seq x y z
N MET A 1 33.13 1.62 -7.13
CA MET A 1 31.81 0.96 -7.24
C MET A 1 30.81 1.81 -6.49
N SER A 2 29.63 2.06 -7.06
CA SER A 2 28.54 2.75 -6.35
C SER A 2 28.04 1.89 -5.18
N ARG A 3 27.70 2.51 -4.05
CA ARG A 3 27.16 1.78 -2.88
C ARG A 3 25.73 1.31 -3.18
N PRO A 4 25.35 0.08 -2.77
CA PRO A 4 23.99 -0.43 -2.96
C PRO A 4 22.97 0.37 -2.14
N VAL A 5 21.75 0.42 -2.65
CA VAL A 5 20.63 1.19 -2.10
C VAL A 5 19.44 0.26 -1.87
N SER A 6 18.70 0.47 -0.79
CA SER A 6 17.44 -0.20 -0.50
C SER A 6 16.27 0.66 -0.97
N LEU A 7 15.29 0.06 -1.66
CA LEU A 7 14.02 0.70 -1.97
C LEU A 7 12.97 0.26 -0.95
N GLY A 8 12.48 1.17 -0.11
CA GLY A 8 11.36 0.92 0.79
C GLY A 8 10.05 1.38 0.17
N ILE A 9 8.98 0.59 0.27
CA ILE A 9 7.62 0.96 -0.15
C ILE A 9 6.67 0.69 1.00
N ASP A 10 5.89 1.70 1.38
CA ASP A 10 4.88 1.62 2.44
C ASP A 10 3.50 1.95 1.85
N LEU A 11 2.63 0.94 1.78
CA LEU A 11 1.24 1.11 1.35
C LEU A 11 0.36 1.51 2.55
N GLY A 12 0.39 2.79 2.89
CA GLY A 12 -0.48 3.34 3.94
C GLY A 12 -1.92 3.55 3.44
N THR A 13 -2.85 3.70 4.39
CA THR A 13 -4.27 3.90 4.05
C THR A 13 -4.55 5.22 3.31
N SER A 14 -3.84 6.30 3.61
CA SER A 14 -4.08 7.63 2.98
C SER A 14 -3.04 8.01 1.92
N GLU A 15 -1.95 7.25 1.81
CA GLU A 15 -0.82 7.56 0.95
C GLU A 15 0.08 6.34 0.82
N LEU A 16 0.52 6.05 -0.40
CA LEU A 16 1.66 5.19 -0.66
C LEU A 16 2.94 6.03 -0.61
N LYS A 17 3.91 5.59 0.19
CA LYS A 17 5.23 6.21 0.29
C LYS A 17 6.29 5.28 -0.27
N ALA A 18 7.31 5.84 -0.88
CA ALA A 18 8.50 5.11 -1.28
C ALA A 18 9.77 5.89 -0.91
N ILE A 19 10.82 5.18 -0.50
CA ILE A 19 12.11 5.77 -0.12
C ILE A 19 13.28 5.03 -0.79
N LEU A 20 14.35 5.76 -1.08
CA LEU A 20 15.68 5.22 -1.33
C LEU A 20 16.51 5.40 -0.07
N MET A 21 17.13 4.33 0.44
CA MET A 21 17.90 4.35 1.68
C MET A 21 19.27 3.71 1.49
N ASP A 22 20.32 4.32 2.00
CA ASP A 22 21.66 3.72 1.97
C ASP A 22 21.86 2.66 3.06
N LEU A 23 23.03 2.02 3.08
CA LEU A 23 23.38 0.98 4.05
C LEU A 23 23.54 1.49 5.49
N ASP A 24 23.72 2.81 5.65
CA ASP A 24 23.89 3.45 6.95
C ASP A 24 22.51 3.94 7.49
N GLY A 25 21.42 3.60 6.79
CA GLY A 25 20.03 3.94 7.15
C GLY A 25 19.62 5.36 6.75
N GLN A 26 20.41 6.08 5.96
CA GLN A 26 20.06 7.43 5.52
C GLN A 26 19.10 7.40 4.35
N VAL A 27 18.01 8.16 4.46
CA VAL A 27 17.05 8.35 3.36
C VAL A 27 17.66 9.32 2.34
N LEU A 28 17.99 8.80 1.16
CA LEU A 28 18.58 9.54 0.05
C LEU A 28 17.52 10.31 -0.76
N ALA A 29 16.33 9.72 -0.91
CA ALA A 29 15.20 10.31 -1.63
C ALA A 29 13.89 9.69 -1.16
N HIS A 30 12.77 10.40 -1.33
CA HIS A 30 11.43 9.89 -1.05
C HIS A 30 10.41 10.38 -2.07
N ALA A 31 9.31 9.65 -2.19
CA ALA A 31 8.13 10.02 -2.98
C ALA A 31 6.85 9.58 -2.25
N GLY A 32 5.75 10.28 -2.51
CA GLY A 32 4.45 10.03 -1.92
C GLY A 32 3.33 10.22 -2.92
N VAL A 33 2.34 9.33 -2.92
CA VAL A 33 1.15 9.43 -3.75
C VAL A 33 -0.08 9.20 -2.89
N ARG A 34 -0.97 10.20 -2.84
CA ARG A 34 -2.19 10.16 -2.04
C ARG A 34 -3.14 9.08 -2.55
N LEU A 35 -3.74 8.37 -1.61
CA LEU A 35 -4.79 7.40 -1.85
C LEU A 35 -6.10 7.93 -1.26
N SER A 36 -7.21 7.69 -1.96
CA SER A 36 -8.55 8.05 -1.48
C SER A 36 -9.18 6.86 -0.79
N VAL A 37 -10.00 7.08 0.23
CA VAL A 37 -10.82 6.04 0.86
C VAL A 37 -12.28 6.31 0.51
N SER A 38 -12.96 5.32 -0.08
CA SER A 38 -14.39 5.38 -0.35
C SER A 38 -15.18 5.01 0.90
N ARG A 39 -16.18 5.83 1.23
CA ARG A 39 -17.09 5.63 2.37
C ARG A 39 -18.53 5.75 1.90
N ARG A 40 -18.96 4.81 1.05
CA ARG A 40 -20.27 4.85 0.37
C ARG A 40 -21.45 4.75 1.34
N HIS A 41 -21.26 4.03 2.44
CA HIS A 41 -22.23 3.87 3.51
C HIS A 41 -21.57 4.12 4.87
N SER A 42 -22.39 4.38 5.88
CA SER A 42 -21.92 4.48 7.27
C SER A 42 -21.22 3.18 7.67
N GLY A 43 -20.07 3.29 8.34
CA GLY A 43 -19.26 2.14 8.73
C GLY A 43 -18.44 1.52 7.61
N TRP A 44 -18.55 1.97 6.36
CA TRP A 44 -17.77 1.40 5.26
C TRP A 44 -16.46 2.16 5.06
N SER A 45 -15.40 1.43 4.75
CA SER A 45 -14.08 1.94 4.43
C SER A 45 -13.45 1.07 3.33
N GLU A 46 -13.32 1.61 2.13
CA GLU A 46 -12.94 0.85 0.94
C GLU A 46 -11.88 1.55 0.09
N GLN A 47 -11.06 0.76 -0.60
CA GLN A 47 -10.13 1.24 -1.64
C GLN A 47 -10.13 0.35 -2.87
N ALA A 48 -9.91 0.92 -4.05
CA ALA A 48 -9.65 0.11 -5.23
C ALA A 48 -8.18 -0.37 -5.20
N PRO A 49 -7.88 -1.68 -5.21
CA PRO A 49 -6.50 -2.16 -5.23
C PRO A 49 -5.69 -1.69 -6.44
N GLU A 50 -6.34 -1.39 -7.56
CA GLU A 50 -5.69 -0.80 -8.73
C GLU A 50 -5.09 0.57 -8.41
N ASP A 51 -5.72 1.37 -7.55
CA ASP A 51 -5.18 2.67 -7.14
C ASP A 51 -3.85 2.50 -6.38
N TRP A 52 -3.69 1.41 -5.62
CA TRP A 52 -2.43 1.09 -4.93
C TRP A 52 -1.32 0.80 -5.92
N TRP A 53 -1.63 0.02 -6.97
CA TRP A 53 -0.69 -0.30 -8.03
C TRP A 53 -0.26 0.95 -8.79
N GLN A 54 -1.23 1.79 -9.20
CA GLN A 54 -0.94 3.03 -9.90
C GLN A 54 -0.15 4.01 -9.03
N ALA A 55 -0.48 4.13 -7.73
CA ALA A 55 0.26 4.95 -6.79
C ALA A 55 1.72 4.47 -6.63
N CYS A 56 1.93 3.15 -6.58
CA CYS A 56 3.27 2.56 -6.53
C CYS A 56 4.08 2.94 -7.77
N LEU A 57 3.53 2.73 -8.97
CA LEU A 57 4.19 3.08 -10.22
C LEU A 57 4.53 4.58 -10.30
N GLN A 58 3.61 5.44 -9.86
CA GLN A 58 3.83 6.89 -9.81
C GLN A 58 4.94 7.27 -8.83
N ALA A 59 4.94 6.72 -7.61
CA ALA A 59 5.99 6.98 -6.62
C ALA A 59 7.38 6.51 -7.13
N LEU A 60 7.45 5.33 -7.74
CA LEU A 60 8.68 4.83 -8.34
C LEU A 60 9.14 5.69 -9.53
N THR A 61 8.21 6.21 -10.33
CA THR A 61 8.52 7.13 -11.43
C THR A 61 9.13 8.44 -10.91
N GLN A 62 8.63 8.97 -9.81
CA GLN A 62 9.22 10.16 -9.16
C GLN A 62 10.64 9.87 -8.66
N LEU A 63 10.86 8.70 -8.05
CA LEU A 63 12.19 8.30 -7.55
C LEU A 63 13.20 7.97 -8.66
N ARG A 64 12.75 7.56 -9.85
CA ARG A 64 13.63 7.25 -11.00
C ARG A 64 14.51 8.43 -11.43
N GLY A 65 14.13 9.67 -11.13
CA GLY A 65 14.95 10.86 -11.40
C GLY A 65 16.21 10.97 -10.52
N HIS A 66 16.27 10.23 -9.41
CA HIS A 66 17.39 10.27 -8.49
C HIS A 66 18.50 9.27 -8.88
N ALA A 67 19.75 9.71 -8.92
CA ALA A 67 20.89 8.88 -9.37
C ALA A 67 21.03 7.56 -8.58
N ALA A 68 20.70 7.59 -7.28
CA ALA A 68 20.75 6.40 -6.42
C ALA A 68 19.77 5.28 -6.83
N PHE A 69 18.72 5.60 -7.61
CA PHE A 69 17.74 4.62 -8.08
C PHE A 69 18.37 3.52 -8.95
N ALA A 70 19.42 3.86 -9.71
CA ALA A 70 20.18 2.91 -10.53
C ALA A 70 20.99 1.89 -9.71
N HIS A 71 21.03 2.05 -8.38
CA HIS A 71 21.78 1.19 -7.46
C HIS A 71 20.88 0.45 -6.47
N VAL A 72 19.57 0.42 -6.72
CA VAL A 72 18.62 -0.37 -5.92
C VAL A 72 19.00 -1.85 -6.00
N ALA A 73 19.35 -2.42 -4.85
CA ALA A 73 19.79 -3.81 -4.71
C ALA A 73 18.72 -4.69 -4.04
N CYS A 74 17.79 -4.10 -3.29
CA CYS A 74 16.71 -4.81 -2.62
C CYS A 74 15.45 -3.93 -2.50
N ILE A 75 14.32 -4.60 -2.26
CA ILE A 75 13.02 -3.96 -2.03
C ILE A 75 12.51 -4.42 -0.66
N GLY A 76 12.16 -3.48 0.20
CA GLY A 76 11.41 -3.69 1.43
C GLY A 76 9.97 -3.21 1.28
N LEU A 77 9.01 -3.98 1.79
CA LEU A 77 7.58 -3.67 1.70
C LEU A 77 6.98 -3.60 3.11
N SER A 78 6.18 -2.57 3.35
CA SER A 78 5.26 -2.45 4.48
C SER A 78 3.90 -1.95 3.99
N GLY A 79 2.90 -1.93 4.87
CA GLY A 79 1.64 -1.30 4.56
C GLY A 79 0.55 -1.65 5.56
N GLN A 80 -0.67 -1.24 5.21
CA GLN A 80 -1.87 -1.52 5.99
C GLN A 80 -2.09 -3.03 6.17
N MET A 81 -2.49 -3.41 7.39
CA MET A 81 -2.82 -4.78 7.78
C MET A 81 -4.35 -4.94 7.93
N HIS A 82 -4.82 -6.18 8.04
CA HIS A 82 -6.22 -6.54 8.33
C HIS A 82 -7.30 -6.11 7.31
N GLY A 83 -6.90 -5.64 6.12
CA GLY A 83 -7.83 -5.47 5.01
C GLY A 83 -8.12 -6.78 4.26
N ALA A 84 -9.24 -6.82 3.54
CA ALA A 84 -9.62 -7.95 2.69
C ALA A 84 -9.62 -7.54 1.21
N VAL A 85 -8.78 -8.21 0.41
CA VAL A 85 -8.76 -8.12 -1.06
C VAL A 85 -9.37 -9.39 -1.62
N LEU A 86 -10.52 -9.27 -2.29
CA LEU A 86 -11.21 -10.41 -2.88
C LEU A 86 -10.75 -10.60 -4.33
N LEU A 87 -10.11 -11.73 -4.60
CA LEU A 87 -9.64 -12.10 -5.94
C LEU A 87 -10.47 -13.25 -6.50
N GLY A 88 -10.77 -13.16 -7.80
CA GLY A 88 -11.33 -14.26 -8.58
C GLY A 88 -10.29 -15.32 -8.91
N ALA A 89 -10.74 -16.42 -9.50
CA ALA A 89 -9.86 -17.49 -9.96
C ALA A 89 -8.84 -17.06 -11.03
N ASP A 90 -9.08 -15.93 -11.70
CA ASP A 90 -8.20 -15.30 -12.68
C ASP A 90 -7.29 -14.21 -12.07
N ASN A 91 -7.19 -14.15 -10.74
CA ASN A 91 -6.47 -13.13 -9.98
C ASN A 91 -6.96 -11.69 -10.23
N ARG A 92 -8.19 -11.51 -10.73
CA ARG A 92 -8.79 -10.17 -10.85
C ARG A 92 -9.51 -9.79 -9.57
N VAL A 93 -9.43 -8.51 -9.22
CA VAL A 93 -10.17 -7.92 -8.11
C VAL A 93 -11.66 -8.02 -8.38
N LEU A 94 -12.40 -8.62 -7.45
CA LEU A 94 -13.86 -8.80 -7.55
C LEU A 94 -14.65 -7.63 -6.96
N TYR A 95 -14.06 -6.95 -5.96
CA TYR A 95 -14.70 -5.92 -5.18
C TYR A 95 -13.63 -4.98 -4.59
N PRO A 96 -13.92 -3.68 -4.34
CA PRO A 96 -13.01 -2.81 -3.59
C PRO A 96 -12.50 -3.49 -2.32
N ALA A 97 -11.21 -3.31 -1.99
CA ALA A 97 -10.66 -3.81 -0.76
C ALA A 97 -11.40 -3.23 0.44
N ILE A 98 -11.87 -4.09 1.33
CA ILE A 98 -12.48 -3.70 2.60
C ILE A 98 -11.34 -3.42 3.58
N LEU A 99 -11.27 -2.21 4.12
CA LEU A 99 -10.18 -1.80 4.99
C LEU A 99 -10.42 -2.19 6.45
N TRP A 100 -9.37 -2.10 7.26
CA TRP A 100 -9.37 -2.51 8.66
C TRP A 100 -10.33 -1.70 9.55
N ASP A 101 -10.65 -0.46 9.18
CA ASP A 101 -11.58 0.42 9.89
C ASP A 101 -13.03 0.26 9.41
N ASP A 102 -13.31 -0.75 8.59
CA ASP A 102 -14.65 -1.09 8.13
C ASP A 102 -15.42 -1.90 9.19
N SER A 103 -16.67 -1.50 9.42
CA SER A 103 -17.56 -2.08 10.43
C SER A 103 -18.86 -2.65 9.85
N ARG A 104 -18.91 -2.91 8.54
CA ARG A 104 -20.12 -3.43 7.88
C ARG A 104 -20.58 -4.79 8.40
N ALA A 105 -19.66 -5.57 8.98
CA ALA A 105 -19.90 -6.95 9.41
C ALA A 105 -20.10 -7.09 10.93
N ILE A 106 -20.51 -6.02 11.62
CA ILE A 106 -20.73 -6.06 13.08
C ILE A 106 -21.77 -7.13 13.46
N ALA A 107 -22.90 -7.21 12.74
CA ALA A 107 -23.96 -8.17 13.07
C ALA A 107 -23.50 -9.63 12.91
N GLU A 108 -22.73 -9.90 11.86
CA GLU A 108 -22.13 -11.21 11.60
C GLU A 108 -21.09 -11.56 12.66
N ALA A 109 -20.25 -10.60 13.07
CA ALA A 109 -19.28 -10.78 14.15
C ALA A 109 -19.96 -11.08 15.49
N GLU A 110 -21.06 -10.39 15.82
CA GLU A 110 -21.88 -10.67 17.01
C GLU A 110 -22.50 -12.07 16.96
N GLN A 111 -23.03 -12.48 15.81
CA GLN A 111 -23.60 -13.81 15.62
C GLN A 111 -22.55 -14.92 15.81
N LEU A 112 -21.31 -14.71 15.31
CA LEU A 112 -20.22 -15.68 15.45
C LEU A 112 -19.63 -15.71 16.88
N GLY A 113 -19.67 -14.57 17.58
CA GLY A 113 -19.16 -14.43 18.94
C GLY A 113 -20.11 -14.89 20.05
N ALA A 114 -21.38 -15.11 19.74
CA ALA A 114 -22.37 -15.67 20.65
C ALA A 114 -22.12 -17.19 20.85
N THR A 115 -21.13 -17.52 21.70
CA THR A 115 -20.91 -18.88 22.23
C THR A 115 -21.79 -19.15 23.45
#